data_AF-A0A9Q1RKI8-F1
#
_entry.id   AF-A0A9Q1RKI8-F1
#
_cell.length_a   1.000
_cell.length_b   1.000
_cell.length_c   1.000
_cell.angle_alpha   90.00
_cell.angle_beta   90.00
_cell.angle_gamma   90.00
#
_symmetry.space_group_name_H-M   'P 1'
#
loop_
_entity.id
_entity.type
_entity.pdbx_description
1 polymer ?
#
loop_
_entity_poly.entity_id
_entity_poly.type
_entity_poly.pdbx_seq_one_letter_code
_entity_poly.pdbx_strand_id
1 'polypeptide(L)'
;MMQLWYQSPEGIEALCSDLGVDHTNVRILMLAWKMKAEKQGYFTQDEWRKGLKDLQVDTITKLKKALPKLEAEVMMPENFEDFYSYAFRYCLTEDKQKCVDIESICLLIDLVLGPQFRAQVDSFSEFLKVDSN
;
A
#
# COMPACT_ATOMS: atom_id res chain seq x y z
N MET A 1 4.97 -17.71 -17.00
CA MET A 1 4.99 -16.41 -17.70
C MET A 1 4.46 -15.29 -16.77
N MET A 2 4.92 -15.22 -15.52
CA MET A 2 4.50 -14.24 -14.49
C MET A 2 5.68 -13.39 -13.97
N GLN A 3 6.85 -13.50 -14.59
CA GLN A 3 8.13 -13.14 -13.96
C GLN A 3 8.75 -11.81 -14.43
N LEU A 4 8.16 -11.14 -15.43
CA LEU A 4 8.80 -9.98 -16.08
C LEU A 4 7.91 -8.74 -16.22
N TRP A 5 6.60 -8.80 -15.97
CA TRP A 5 5.69 -7.69 -16.30
C TRP A 5 5.57 -6.64 -15.19
N TYR A 6 5.67 -6.99 -13.90
CA TYR A 6 5.46 -6.06 -12.77
C TYR A 6 6.70 -5.27 -12.33
N GLN A 7 7.75 -5.29 -13.16
CA GLN A 7 9.02 -4.60 -12.90
C GLN A 7 9.07 -3.17 -13.45
N SER A 8 8.00 -2.72 -14.09
CA SER A 8 7.86 -1.35 -14.59
C SER A 8 6.57 -0.70 -14.07
N PRO A 9 6.49 0.65 -14.07
CA PRO A 9 5.29 1.37 -13.70
C PRO A 9 4.04 0.92 -14.46
N GLU A 10 4.18 0.67 -15.76
CA GLU A 10 3.09 0.16 -16.62
C GLU A 10 2.63 -1.24 -16.18
N GLY A 11 3.56 -2.03 -15.63
CA GLY A 11 3.28 -3.31 -15.01
C GLY A 11 2.39 -3.20 -13.78
N ILE A 12 2.66 -2.21 -12.92
CA ILE A 12 1.83 -1.97 -11.73
C ILE A 12 0.43 -1.49 -12.11
N GLU A 13 0.29 -0.63 -13.12
CA GLU A 13 -1.02 -0.23 -13.63
C GLU A 13 -1.83 -1.43 -14.17
N ALA A 14 -1.17 -2.31 -14.95
CA ALA A 14 -1.80 -3.54 -15.42
C ALA A 14 -2.21 -4.47 -14.26
N LEU A 15 -1.38 -4.57 -13.21
CA LEU A 15 -1.70 -5.31 -11.99
C LEU A 15 -2.96 -4.77 -11.32
N CYS A 16 -3.04 -3.46 -11.13
CA CYS A 16 -4.21 -2.79 -10.52
C CYS A 16 -5.48 -3.09 -11.33
N SER A 17 -5.40 -3.00 -12.66
CA SER A 17 -6.49 -3.35 -13.57
C SER A 17 -6.95 -4.80 -13.42
N ASP A 18 -6.03 -5.77 -13.42
CA ASP A 18 -6.35 -7.20 -13.27
C ASP A 18 -6.98 -7.51 -11.89
N LEU A 19 -6.46 -6.86 -10.85
CA LEU A 19 -6.99 -6.95 -9.49
C LEU A 19 -8.34 -6.22 -9.36
N GLY A 20 -8.72 -5.38 -10.31
CA GLY A 20 -9.94 -4.57 -10.28
C GLY A 20 -9.93 -3.55 -9.15
N VAL A 21 -8.76 -2.99 -8.85
CA VAL A 21 -8.55 -1.96 -7.83
C VAL A 21 -7.93 -0.73 -8.47
N ASP A 22 -8.25 0.45 -7.94
CA ASP A 22 -7.57 1.68 -8.33
C ASP A 22 -6.10 1.67 -7.88
N HIS A 23 -5.21 2.33 -8.60
CA HIS A 23 -3.79 2.43 -8.26
C HIS A 23 -3.55 3.18 -6.94
N THR A 24 -4.50 4.03 -6.52
CA THR A 24 -4.51 4.72 -5.23
C THR A 24 -5.12 3.90 -4.09
N ASN A 25 -5.59 2.67 -4.36
CA ASN A 25 -6.30 1.87 -3.38
C ASN A 25 -5.38 1.32 -2.29
N VAL A 26 -5.83 1.35 -1.03
CA VAL A 26 -5.10 0.80 0.14
C VAL A 26 -4.65 -0.63 -0.06
N ARG A 27 -5.40 -1.41 -0.84
CA ARG A 27 -5.08 -2.81 -1.10
C ARG A 27 -3.76 -2.98 -1.85
N ILE A 28 -3.37 -2.01 -2.68
CA ILE A 28 -2.05 -2.00 -3.33
C ILE A 28 -0.95 -1.72 -2.33
N LEU A 29 -1.18 -0.81 -1.37
CA LEU A 29 -0.24 -0.54 -0.27
C LEU A 29 -0.10 -1.74 0.68
N MET A 30 -1.22 -2.40 1.01
CA MET A 30 -1.22 -3.66 1.77
C MET A 30 -0.47 -4.77 1.03
N LEU A 31 -0.64 -4.84 -0.29
CA LEU A 31 0.11 -5.77 -1.13
C LEU A 31 1.60 -5.46 -1.11
N ALA A 32 1.99 -4.18 -1.25
CA ALA A 32 3.39 -3.75 -1.17
C ALA A 32 4.01 -4.13 0.18
N TRP A 33 3.28 -3.93 1.28
CA TRP A 33 3.70 -4.38 2.62
C TRP A 33 3.94 -5.89 2.67
N LYS A 34 3.04 -6.68 2.07
CA LYS A 34 3.18 -8.14 2.04
C LYS A 34 4.35 -8.61 1.18
N MET A 35 4.62 -7.91 0.07
CA MET A 35 5.78 -8.13 -0.78
C MET A 35 7.09 -7.61 -0.14
N LYS A 36 6.99 -6.83 0.94
CA LYS A 36 8.07 -6.08 1.58
C LYS A 36 8.81 -5.20 0.56
N ALA A 37 8.03 -4.50 -0.27
CA ALA A 37 8.55 -3.68 -1.34
C ALA A 37 9.32 -2.47 -0.79
N GLU A 38 10.52 -2.23 -1.31
CA GLU A 38 11.38 -1.13 -0.86
C GLU A 38 11.03 0.19 -1.55
N LYS A 39 10.57 0.16 -2.80
CA LYS A 39 10.32 1.35 -3.61
C LYS A 39 8.92 1.35 -4.23
N GLN A 40 8.37 2.55 -4.40
CA GLN A 40 7.09 2.75 -5.10
C GLN A 40 7.20 2.56 -6.61
N GLY A 41 6.09 2.19 -7.22
CA GLY A 41 5.92 2.17 -8.67
C GLY A 41 6.41 0.90 -9.37
N TYR A 42 7.02 -0.06 -8.65
CA TYR A 42 7.34 -1.39 -9.18
C TYR A 42 7.58 -2.39 -8.05
N PHE A 43 7.62 -3.68 -8.39
CA PHE A 43 8.14 -4.74 -7.53
C PHE A 43 9.36 -5.40 -8.19
N THR A 44 10.40 -5.64 -7.41
CA THR A 44 11.50 -6.52 -7.84
C THR A 44 10.98 -7.95 -7.98
N GLN A 45 11.71 -8.77 -8.74
CA GLN A 45 11.31 -10.17 -8.91
C GLN A 45 11.30 -10.93 -7.58
N ASP A 46 12.23 -10.63 -6.68
CA ASP A 46 12.37 -11.31 -5.40
C ASP A 46 11.27 -10.91 -4.42
N GLU A 47 10.96 -9.61 -4.31
CA GLU A 47 9.80 -9.10 -3.55
C GLU A 47 8.51 -9.79 -3.99
N TRP A 48 8.26 -9.80 -5.31
CA TRP A 48 7.07 -10.40 -5.89
C TRP A 48 6.98 -11.91 -5.59
N ARG A 49 8.05 -12.66 -5.86
CA ARG A 49 8.07 -14.11 -5.60
C ARG A 49 7.89 -14.44 -4.13
N LYS A 50 8.56 -13.70 -3.24
CA LYS A 50 8.49 -13.91 -1.81
C LYS A 50 7.07 -13.66 -1.30
N GLY A 51 6.46 -12.52 -1.63
CA GLY A 51 5.12 -12.23 -1.14
C GLY A 51 4.05 -13.13 -1.75
N LEU A 52 4.17 -13.56 -3.02
CA LEU A 52 3.26 -14.59 -3.57
C LEU A 52 3.39 -15.93 -2.85
N LYS A 53 4.62 -16.34 -2.48
CA LYS A 53 4.86 -17.55 -1.69
C LYS A 53 4.25 -17.43 -0.30
N ASP A 54 4.40 -16.29 0.36
CA ASP A 54 3.85 -16.05 1.70
C ASP A 54 2.32 -15.98 1.69
N LEU A 55 1.73 -15.47 0.59
CA LEU A 55 0.28 -15.49 0.34
C LEU A 55 -0.23 -16.85 -0.16
N GLN A 56 0.65 -17.78 -0.50
CA GLN A 56 0.34 -19.10 -1.08
C GLN A 56 -0.50 -19.00 -2.38
N VAL A 57 -0.17 -18.04 -3.25
CA VAL A 57 -0.85 -17.80 -4.52
C VAL A 57 0.14 -17.88 -5.69
N ASP A 58 -0.34 -18.35 -6.84
CA ASP A 58 0.47 -18.60 -8.05
C ASP A 58 -0.14 -17.98 -9.33
N THR A 59 -1.27 -17.29 -9.19
CA THR A 59 -2.04 -16.71 -10.29
C THR A 59 -2.72 -15.42 -9.83
N ILE A 60 -2.94 -14.48 -10.75
CA ILE A 60 -3.58 -13.18 -10.45
C ILE A 60 -5.01 -13.36 -9.94
N THR A 61 -5.75 -14.34 -10.45
CA THR A 61 -7.09 -14.66 -9.93
C THR A 61 -7.06 -15.11 -8.47
N LYS A 62 -6.07 -15.92 -8.07
CA LYS A 62 -5.90 -16.30 -6.66
C LYS A 62 -5.45 -15.12 -5.81
N LEU A 63 -4.56 -14.27 -6.32
CA LEU A 63 -4.12 -13.05 -5.65
C LEU A 63 -5.31 -12.11 -5.37
N LYS A 64 -6.16 -11.85 -6.38
CA LYS A 64 -7.38 -11.06 -6.24
C LYS A 64 -8.31 -11.58 -5.14
N LYS A 65 -8.47 -12.91 -5.07
CA LYS A 65 -9.26 -13.57 -4.01
C LYS A 65 -8.60 -13.54 -2.63
N ALA A 66 -7.28 -13.37 -2.56
CA ALA A 66 -6.54 -13.25 -1.31
C ALA A 66 -6.58 -11.83 -0.73
N LEU A 67 -6.87 -10.80 -1.52
CA LEU A 67 -6.88 -9.40 -1.05
C LEU A 67 -7.80 -9.16 0.18
N PRO A 68 -9.04 -9.67 0.25
CA PRO A 68 -9.87 -9.48 1.45
C PRO A 68 -9.28 -10.15 2.70
N LYS A 69 -8.59 -11.28 2.52
CA LYS A 69 -7.90 -11.97 3.62
C LYS A 69 -6.68 -11.17 4.07
N LEU A 70 -5.92 -10.60 3.13
CA LEU A 70 -4.80 -9.72 3.43
C LEU A 70 -5.26 -8.45 4.17
N GLU A 71 -6.38 -7.87 3.75
CA GLU A 71 -7.00 -6.72 4.42
C GLU A 71 -7.34 -7.06 5.88
N ALA A 72 -7.97 -8.22 6.12
CA ALA A 72 -8.25 -8.69 7.48
C ALA A 72 -6.98 -8.97 8.31
N GLU A 73 -5.92 -9.50 7.68
CA GLU A 73 -4.62 -9.74 8.32
C GLU A 73 -3.96 -8.42 8.76
N VAL A 74 -3.96 -7.41 7.88
CA VAL A 74 -3.37 -6.08 8.16
C VAL A 74 -4.12 -5.36 9.28
N MET A 75 -5.44 -5.53 9.36
CA MET A 75 -6.26 -4.89 10.39
C MET A 75 -6.13 -5.54 11.78
N MET A 76 -5.37 -6.64 11.92
CA MET A 76 -5.04 -7.20 13.24
C MET A 76 -4.08 -6.26 13.98
N PRO A 77 -4.28 -5.99 15.29
CA PRO A 77 -3.46 -5.02 16.03
C PRO A 77 -1.95 -5.24 15.91
N GLU A 78 -1.53 -6.51 15.94
CA GLU A 78 -0.13 -6.93 15.82
C GLU A 78 0.52 -6.61 14.46
N ASN A 79 -0.27 -6.60 13.38
CA ASN A 79 0.21 -6.30 12.03
C ASN A 79 0.00 -4.83 11.66
N PHE A 80 -1.03 -4.19 12.23
CA PHE A 80 -1.41 -2.83 11.88
C PHE A 80 -0.30 -1.83 12.20
N GLU A 81 0.39 -1.99 13.34
CA GLU A 81 1.52 -1.12 13.71
C GLU A 81 2.70 -1.27 12.74
N ASP A 82 3.05 -2.50 12.35
CA ASP A 82 4.09 -2.77 11.34
C ASP A 82 3.69 -2.22 9.96
N PHE A 83 2.43 -2.42 9.59
CA PHE A 83 1.87 -1.92 8.33
C PHE A 83 1.88 -0.39 8.28
N TYR A 84 1.40 0.29 9.33
CA TYR A 84 1.39 1.75 9.40
C TYR A 84 2.80 2.33 9.31
N SER A 85 3.74 1.75 10.07
CA SER A 85 5.15 2.16 10.06
C SER A 85 5.80 1.94 8.70
N TYR A 86 5.51 0.81 8.06
CA TYR A 86 5.94 0.52 6.69
C TYR A 86 5.35 1.51 5.70
N ALA A 87 4.04 1.76 5.76
CA ALA A 87 3.34 2.61 4.83
C ALA A 87 3.88 4.03 4.83
N PHE A 88 4.13 4.59 6.02
CA PHE A 88 4.76 5.91 6.16
C PHE A 88 6.13 5.95 5.46
N ARG A 89 6.98 4.94 5.71
CA ARG A 89 8.30 4.84 5.05
C ARG A 89 8.20 4.64 3.55
N TYR A 90 7.24 3.82 3.12
CA TYR A 90 7.00 3.53 1.72
C TYR A 90 6.53 4.78 0.97
N CYS A 91 5.79 5.68 1.64
CA CYS A 91 5.39 7.00 1.15
C CYS A 91 6.52 8.04 1.04
N LEU A 92 7.72 7.76 1.57
CA LEU A 92 8.88 8.63 1.39
C LEU A 92 9.54 8.28 0.04
N THR A 93 9.28 9.10 -0.97
CA THR A 93 9.63 8.85 -2.38
C THR A 93 11.11 9.03 -2.74
N GLU A 94 11.92 9.68 -1.89
CA GLU A 94 13.36 9.87 -2.11
C GLU A 94 14.23 9.48 -0.91
N ASP A 95 15.42 8.92 -1.17
CA ASP A 95 16.43 8.45 -0.19
C ASP A 95 16.89 9.51 0.84
N LYS A 96 16.41 10.75 0.73
CA LYS A 96 16.75 11.89 1.62
C LYS A 96 15.53 12.64 2.16
N GLN A 97 14.33 12.27 1.76
CA GLN A 97 13.11 12.95 2.21
C GLN A 97 12.73 12.42 3.59
N LYS A 98 12.74 13.29 4.60
CA LYS A 98 12.37 12.94 5.99
C LYS A 98 10.91 13.22 6.30
N CYS A 99 10.20 13.89 5.39
CA CYS A 99 8.83 14.32 5.57
C CYS A 99 8.00 13.95 4.33
N VAL A 100 6.83 13.37 4.57
CA VAL A 100 5.78 13.20 3.57
C VAL A 100 5.08 14.56 3.42
N ASP A 101 4.71 14.95 2.20
CA ASP A 101 3.93 16.17 1.97
C ASP A 101 2.50 16.05 2.56
N ILE A 102 1.84 17.19 2.75
CA ILE A 102 0.56 17.26 3.47
C ILE A 102 -0.55 16.54 2.70
N GLU A 103 -0.52 16.51 1.37
CA GLU A 103 -1.51 15.79 0.57
C GLU A 103 -1.32 14.28 0.73
N SER A 104 -0.10 13.80 0.56
CA SER A 104 0.25 12.38 0.70
C SER A 104 -0.01 11.84 2.12
N ILE A 105 0.26 12.63 3.17
CA ILE A 105 -0.02 12.20 4.55
C ILE A 105 -1.52 12.21 4.86
N CYS A 106 -2.28 13.16 4.32
CA CYS A 106 -3.74 13.14 4.45
C CYS A 106 -4.34 11.93 3.76
N LEU A 107 -3.86 11.60 2.55
CA LEU A 107 -4.25 10.37 1.85
C LEU A 107 -3.89 9.15 2.68
N LEU A 108 -2.66 9.05 3.18
CA LEU A 108 -2.22 7.89 3.96
C LEU A 108 -3.04 7.71 5.26
N ILE A 109 -3.28 8.80 6.00
CA ILE A 109 -4.03 8.75 7.26
C ILE A 109 -5.50 8.40 7.00
N ASP A 110 -6.11 8.97 5.97
CA ASP A 110 -7.47 8.58 5.56
C ASP A 110 -7.55 7.11 5.15
N LEU A 111 -6.53 6.65 4.43
CA LEU A 111 -6.43 5.30 3.91
C LEU A 111 -6.27 4.25 5.03
N VAL A 112 -5.44 4.55 6.03
CA VAL A 112 -5.06 3.60 7.08
C VAL A 112 -5.94 3.72 8.32
N LEU A 113 -6.27 4.95 8.74
CA LEU A 113 -7.03 5.22 9.97
C LEU A 113 -8.49 5.61 9.70
N GLY A 114 -8.83 6.10 8.51
CA GLY A 114 -10.18 6.57 8.18
C GLY A 114 -11.30 5.52 8.34
N PRO A 115 -11.07 4.21 8.14
CA PRO A 115 -12.10 3.20 8.41
C PRO A 115 -12.47 3.05 9.89
N GLN A 116 -11.53 3.30 10.81
CA GLN A 116 -11.74 3.13 12.25
C GLN A 116 -11.98 4.46 12.99
N PHE A 117 -11.35 5.55 12.51
CA PHE A 117 -11.25 6.83 13.22
C PHE A 117 -11.67 8.02 12.33
N ARG A 118 -12.76 7.86 11.57
CA ARG A 118 -13.23 8.85 10.57
C ARG A 118 -13.25 10.28 11.10
N ALA A 119 -13.89 10.52 12.25
CA ALA A 119 -14.01 11.86 12.81
C ALA A 119 -12.66 12.49 13.20
N GLN A 120 -11.74 11.68 13.72
CA GLN A 120 -10.39 12.12 14.09
C GLN A 120 -9.53 12.40 12.86
N VAL A 121 -9.63 11.54 11.85
CA VAL A 121 -8.95 11.72 10.56
C VAL A 121 -9.41 13.00 9.89
N ASP A 122 -10.73 13.21 9.77
CA ASP A 122 -11.27 14.40 9.11
C ASP A 122 -10.80 15.68 9.82
N SER A 123 -10.88 15.71 11.15
CA SER A 123 -10.42 16.84 11.96
C SER A 123 -8.91 17.08 11.84
N PHE A 124 -8.10 16.02 11.81
CA PHE A 124 -6.64 16.14 11.70
C PHE A 124 -6.22 16.57 10.29
N SER A 125 -6.85 16.02 9.25
CA SER A 125 -6.62 16.43 7.87
C SER A 125 -7.02 17.89 7.62
N GLU A 126 -8.11 18.36 8.21
CA GLU A 126 -8.49 19.78 8.16
C GLU A 126 -7.44 20.65 8.85
N PHE A 127 -7.02 20.28 10.06
CA PHE A 127 -5.96 20.97 10.80
C PHE A 127 -4.66 21.09 9.97
N LEU A 128 -4.18 19.98 9.40
CA LEU A 128 -2.96 19.96 8.60
C LEU A 128 -3.04 20.89 7.38
N LYS A 129 -4.20 20.98 6.73
CA LYS A 129 -4.41 21.84 5.54
C LYS A 129 -4.46 23.32 5.89
N VAL A 130 -4.97 23.68 7.06
CA VAL A 130 -5.09 25.08 7.51
C VAL A 130 -3.73 25.70 7.83
N ASP A 131 -2.83 24.95 8.47
CA ASP A 131 -1.48 25.42 8.86
C ASP A 131 -0.45 25.39 7.71
N SER A 132 -0.87 25.05 6.48
CA SER A 132 -0.03 25.05 5.28
C SER A 132 0.05 26.42 4.56
N ASN A 133 -0.75 27.40 5.00
CA ASN A 133 -0.87 28.74 4.42
C ASN A 133 -0.09 29.80 5.20
#